data_AF-A0A914R0F8-F1
#
_entry.id   AF-A0A914R0F8-F1
#
_cell.length_a   1.000
_cell.length_b   1.000
_cell.length_c   1.000
_cell.angle_alpha   90.00
_cell.angle_beta   90.00
_cell.angle_gamma   90.00
#
_symmetry.space_group_name_H-M   'P 1'
#
loop_
_entity.id
_entity.type
_entity.pdbx_description
1 polymer ?
#
loop_
_entity_poly.entity_id
_entity_poly.type
_entity_poly.pdbx_seq_one_letter_code
_entity_poly.pdbx_strand_id
1 'polypeptide(L)'
;MAKYKQLRLPQGPKQEVYYNIGRMLHQLGFSTHAHYWYCKVLAEPDIQVFEEDERTGDAIMKTSYSYNLKPLAALNLAYIMQSYNPQKARLLKRQFCVI
;
A
#
# COMPACT_ATOMS: atom_id res chain seq x y z
N MET A 1 -7.63 18.99 -3.08
CA MET A 1 -8.86 18.26 -2.64
C MET A 1 -9.45 17.36 -3.74
N ALA A 2 -9.50 17.77 -5.02
CA ALA A 2 -10.10 16.96 -6.10
C ALA A 2 -9.36 15.63 -6.41
N LYS A 3 -8.02 15.63 -6.51
CA LYS A 3 -7.22 14.41 -6.76
C LYS A 3 -7.39 13.33 -5.67
N TYR A 4 -7.51 13.73 -4.39
CA TYR A 4 -7.68 12.80 -3.27
C TYR A 4 -9.06 12.09 -3.27
N LYS A 5 -10.11 12.78 -3.74
CA LYS A 5 -11.46 12.18 -3.88
C LYS A 5 -11.52 11.09 -4.96
N GLN A 6 -10.74 11.24 -6.03
CA GLN A 6 -10.70 10.26 -7.13
C GLN A 6 -10.06 8.93 -6.69
N LEU A 7 -9.10 8.96 -5.77
CA LEU A 7 -8.48 7.76 -5.19
C LEU A 7 -9.44 6.93 -4.31
N ARG A 8 -10.49 7.57 -3.77
CA ARG A 8 -11.51 6.96 -2.91
C ARG A 8 -12.86 6.79 -3.61
N LEU A 9 -12.87 6.68 -4.94
CA LEU A 9 -14.07 6.22 -5.64
C LEU A 9 -14.53 4.88 -5.03
N PRO A 10 -15.85 4.57 -4.99
CA PRO A 10 -16.35 3.33 -4.38
C PRO A 10 -15.72 2.03 -4.93
N GLN A 11 -15.13 2.12 -6.13
CA GLN A 11 -14.45 1.05 -6.87
C GLN A 11 -12.91 1.22 -6.93
N GLY A 12 -12.36 2.26 -6.28
CA GLY A 12 -10.92 2.54 -6.25
C GLY A 12 -10.15 1.64 -5.27
N PRO A 13 -8.81 1.58 -5.40
CA PRO A 13 -7.97 0.76 -4.53
C PRO A 13 -8.14 1.15 -3.06
N LYS A 14 -8.37 0.17 -2.18
CA LYS A 14 -8.63 0.39 -0.75
C LYS A 14 -7.36 0.35 0.10
N GLN A 15 -6.20 0.53 -0.54
CA GLN A 15 -4.89 0.44 0.12
C GLN A 15 -4.82 1.30 1.38
N GLU A 16 -5.28 2.55 1.32
CA GLU A 16 -5.23 3.49 2.45
C GLU A 16 -6.05 3.01 3.64
N VAL A 17 -7.28 2.55 3.40
CA VAL A 17 -8.18 2.08 4.46
C VAL A 17 -7.59 0.84 5.13
N TYR A 18 -7.16 -0.15 4.34
CA TYR A 18 -6.58 -1.37 4.88
C TYR A 18 -5.26 -1.10 5.62
N TYR A 19 -4.41 -0.23 5.07
CA TYR A 19 -3.14 0.12 5.70
C TYR A 19 -3.37 0.79 7.06
N ASN A 20 -4.30 1.75 7.15
CA ASN A 20 -4.58 2.47 8.38
C ASN A 20 -5.20 1.57 9.45
N ILE A 21 -6.11 0.66 9.08
CA ILE A 21 -6.63 -0.35 10.02
C ILE A 21 -5.49 -1.25 10.52
N GLY A 22 -4.63 -1.72 9.62
CA GLY A 22 -3.46 -2.52 9.97
C GLY A 22 -2.51 -1.79 10.93
N ARG A 23 -2.19 -0.51 10.66
CA ARG A 23 -1.36 0.34 11.53
C ARG A 23 -1.98 0.54 12.91
N MET A 24 -3.27 0.85 12.99
CA MET A 24 -3.98 0.99 14.26
C MET A 24 -3.88 -0.28 15.10
N LEU A 25 -4.19 -1.44 14.50
CA LEU A 25 -4.13 -2.72 15.20
C LEU A 25 -2.71 -3.09 15.63
N HIS A 26 -1.71 -2.78 14.79
CA HIS A 26 -0.32 -3.01 15.13
C HIS A 26 0.12 -2.15 16.33
N GLN A 27 -0.26 -0.88 16.35
CA GLN A 27 0.02 0.03 17.48
C GLN A 27 -0.62 -0.43 18.78
N LEU A 28 -1.79 -1.07 18.71
CA LEU A 28 -2.49 -1.66 19.85
C LEU A 28 -1.94 -3.05 20.26
N GLY A 29 -0.92 -3.56 19.59
CA GLY A 29 -0.31 -4.87 19.87
C GLY A 29 -1.03 -6.07 19.24
N PHE A 30 -2.06 -5.86 18.42
CA PHE A 30 -2.80 -6.92 17.74
C PHE A 30 -2.11 -7.37 16.44
N SER A 31 -0.87 -7.86 16.55
CA SER A 31 0.01 -8.17 15.41
C SER A 31 -0.60 -9.17 14.40
N THR A 32 -1.33 -10.19 14.85
CA THR A 32 -1.99 -11.16 13.95
C THR A 32 -3.07 -10.50 13.10
N HIS A 33 -3.83 -9.57 13.67
CA HIS A 33 -4.85 -8.83 12.91
C HIS A 33 -4.18 -7.81 11.97
N ALA A 34 -3.12 -7.13 12.43
CA ALA A 34 -2.34 -6.24 11.59
C ALA A 34 -1.76 -6.96 10.37
N HIS A 35 -1.26 -8.19 10.54
CA HIS A 35 -0.78 -9.05 9.44
C HIS A 35 -1.87 -9.25 8.38
N TYR A 36 -3.09 -9.62 8.79
CA TYR A 36 -4.21 -9.80 7.86
C TYR A 36 -4.46 -8.54 7.01
N TRP A 37 -4.50 -7.37 7.64
CA TRP A 37 -4.75 -6.11 6.93
C TRP A 37 -3.59 -5.67 6.04
N TYR A 38 -2.33 -5.89 6.42
CA TYR A 38 -1.22 -5.63 5.52
C TYR A 38 -1.22 -6.56 4.31
N CYS A 39 -1.58 -7.83 4.48
CA CYS A 39 -1.79 -8.74 3.34
C CYS A 39 -2.89 -8.23 2.39
N LYS A 40 -3.97 -7.67 2.93
CA LYS A 40 -5.01 -7.02 2.10
C LYS A 40 -4.45 -5.84 1.29
N VAL A 41 -3.59 -4.99 1.87
CA VAL A 41 -2.95 -3.90 1.12
C VAL A 41 -2.12 -4.43 -0.04
N LEU A 42 -1.33 -5.49 0.18
CA LEU A 42 -0.49 -6.08 -0.86
C LEU A 42 -1.29 -6.72 -2.00
N ALA A 43 -2.51 -7.17 -1.72
CA ALA A 43 -3.42 -7.77 -2.70
C ALA A 43 -4.21 -6.73 -3.53
N GLU A 44 -4.27 -5.47 -3.10
CA GLU A 44 -4.95 -4.41 -3.86
C GLU A 44 -4.19 -4.07 -5.16
N PRO A 45 -4.87 -3.59 -6.21
CA PRO A 45 -4.19 -3.06 -7.39
C PRO A 45 -3.32 -1.85 -7.04
N ASP A 46 -2.32 -1.58 -7.88
CA ASP A 46 -1.53 -0.36 -7.74
C ASP A 46 -2.39 0.89 -7.99
N ILE A 47 -2.05 1.97 -7.30
CA ILE A 47 -2.80 3.21 -7.39
C ILE A 47 -2.46 3.91 -8.70
N GLN A 48 -3.49 4.18 -9.49
CA GLN A 48 -3.41 4.93 -10.73
C GLN A 48 -3.93 6.35 -10.50
N VAL A 49 -3.23 7.35 -11.03
CA VAL A 49 -3.62 8.76 -11.00
C VAL A 49 -3.69 9.31 -12.42
N PHE A 50 -4.61 10.23 -12.63
CA PHE A 50 -4.65 11.01 -13.86
C PHE A 50 -3.66 12.17 -13.74
N GLU A 51 -2.71 12.19 -14.66
CA GLU A 51 -1.83 13.33 -14.92
C GLU A 51 -2.17 13.89 -16.30
N GLU A 52 -2.01 15.19 -16.47
CA GLU A 52 -2.16 15.83 -17.77
C GLU A 52 -0.79 15.79 -18.47
N ASP A 53 -0.76 15.34 -19.72
CA ASP A 53 0.46 15.35 -20.53
C ASP A 53 0.79 16.81 -20.86
N GLU A 54 1.96 17.28 -20.40
CA GLU A 54 2.39 18.67 -20.60
C GLU A 54 2.58 19.06 -22.08
N ARG A 55 2.75 18.08 -22.99
CA ARG A 55 2.89 18.36 -24.43
C ARG A 55 1.57 18.36 -25.18
N THR A 56 0.64 17.46 -24.84
CA THR A 56 -0.60 17.29 -25.62
C THR A 56 -1.84 17.86 -24.92
N GLY A 57 -1.79 18.06 -23.59
CA GLY A 57 -2.95 18.40 -22.77
C GLY A 57 -3.87 17.21 -22.51
N ASP A 58 -3.48 15.99 -22.91
CA ASP A 58 -4.30 14.80 -22.72
C ASP A 58 -4.19 14.25 -21.30
N ALA A 59 -5.29 13.70 -20.78
CA ALA A 59 -5.27 12.99 -19.50
C ALA A 59 -4.66 11.59 -19.68
N ILE A 60 -3.48 11.37 -19.12
CA ILE A 60 -2.80 10.07 -19.06
C ILE A 60 -2.96 9.44 -17.68
N MET A 61 -3.22 8.12 -17.66
CA MET A 61 -3.23 7.35 -16.42
C MET A 61 -1.82 6.82 -16.13
N LYS A 62 -1.27 7.18 -14.97
CA LYS A 62 0.03 6.70 -14.50
C LYS A 62 -0.09 6.05 -13.14
N THR A 63 0.70 5.00 -12.91
CA THR A 63 0.88 4.43 -11.59
C THR A 63 1.56 5.46 -10.69
N SER A 64 0.92 5.82 -9.58
CA SER A 64 1.52 6.72 -8.60
C SER A 64 2.26 5.96 -7.53
N TYR A 65 3.57 6.11 -7.53
CA TYR A 65 4.42 5.59 -6.45
C TYR A 65 4.17 6.34 -5.13
N SER A 66 3.91 7.65 -5.16
CA SER A 66 3.70 8.48 -3.96
C SER A 66 2.47 8.10 -3.16
N TYR A 67 1.45 7.54 -3.82
CA TYR A 67 0.24 7.07 -3.16
C TYR A 67 0.24 5.56 -2.89
N ASN A 68 1.20 4.80 -3.43
CA ASN A 68 1.28 3.36 -3.24
C ASN A 68 1.75 3.03 -1.81
N LEU A 69 0.88 2.37 -1.03
CA LEU A 69 1.15 2.02 0.36
C LEU A 69 1.68 0.58 0.51
N LYS A 70 1.81 -0.18 -0.58
CA LYS A 70 2.37 -1.53 -0.55
C LYS A 70 3.79 -1.59 0.04
N PRO A 71 4.73 -0.68 -0.28
CA PRO A 71 6.06 -0.69 0.34
C PRO A 71 6.01 -0.56 1.87
N LEU A 72 5.15 0.32 2.38
CA LEU A 72 4.98 0.55 3.82
C LEU A 72 4.28 -0.64 4.48
N ALA A 73 3.27 -1.22 3.85
CA ALA A 73 2.59 -2.41 4.34
C ALA A 73 3.55 -3.61 4.39
N ALA A 74 4.34 -3.82 3.34
CA ALA A 74 5.34 -4.89 3.27
C ALA A 74 6.41 -4.74 4.35
N LEU A 75 6.87 -3.51 4.61
CA LEU A 75 7.84 -3.24 5.66
C LEU A 75 7.28 -3.58 7.06
N ASN A 76 6.08 -3.09 7.38
CA ASN A 76 5.43 -3.39 8.66
C ASN A 76 5.15 -4.89 8.81
N LEU A 77 4.71 -5.55 7.74
CA LEU A 77 4.49 -6.99 7.72
C LEU A 77 5.80 -7.74 7.94
N ALA A 78 6.88 -7.35 7.28
CA ALA A 78 8.18 -7.96 7.47
C ALA A 78 8.67 -7.84 8.93
N TYR A 79 8.39 -6.73 9.62
CA TYR A 79 8.70 -6.60 11.05
C TYR A 79 7.91 -7.57 11.91
N ILE A 80 6.59 -7.73 11.66
CA ILE A 80 5.77 -8.72 12.35
C ILE A 80 6.33 -10.13 12.12
N MET A 81 6.71 -10.45 10.89
CA MET A 81 7.22 -11.77 10.49
C MET A 81 8.66 -12.05 10.96
N GLN A 82 9.40 -11.06 11.42
CA GLN A 82 10.83 -11.18 11.68
C GLN A 82 11.17 -12.26 12.71
N SER A 83 10.31 -12.44 13.73
CA SER A 83 10.54 -13.38 14.83
C SER A 83 10.19 -14.83 14.49
N TYR A 84 9.22 -15.07 13.61
CA TYR A 84 8.71 -16.41 13.31
C TYR A 84 8.96 -16.89 11.88
N ASN A 85 9.23 -15.99 10.93
CA ASN A 85 9.58 -16.32 9.56
C ASN A 85 10.50 -15.26 8.92
N PRO A 86 11.77 -15.20 9.33
CA PRO A 86 12.73 -14.19 8.87
C PRO A 86 13.03 -14.29 7.37
N GLN A 87 12.92 -15.46 6.76
CA GLN A 87 13.12 -15.65 5.33
C GLN A 87 12.04 -14.93 4.52
N LYS A 88 10.76 -15.14 4.88
CA LYS A 88 9.64 -14.46 4.23
C LYS A 88 9.65 -12.94 4.48
N ALA A 89 10.09 -12.51 5.67
CA ALA A 89 10.32 -11.08 5.95
C ALA A 89 11.36 -10.45 4.99
N ARG A 90 12.47 -11.15 4.72
CA ARG A 90 13.49 -10.69 3.76
C ARG A 90 12.95 -10.63 2.33
N LEU A 91 12.17 -11.63 1.90
CA LEU A 91 11.57 -11.66 0.57
C LEU A 91 10.60 -10.49 0.36
N LEU A 92 9.73 -10.21 1.34
CA LEU A 92 8.81 -9.08 1.28
C LEU A 92 9.55 -7.74 1.10
N LYS A 93 10.62 -7.53 1.88
CA LYS A 93 11.45 -6.32 1.76
C LYS A 93 12.09 -6.19 0.38
N ARG A 94 12.60 -7.29 -0.19
CA ARG A 94 13.19 -7.29 -1.54
C ARG A 94 12.17 -7.01 -2.64
N GLN A 95 10.95 -7.52 -2.48
CA GLN A 95 9.91 -7.38 -3.50
C GLN A 95 9.28 -5.98 -3.52
N PHE A 96 9.09 -5.36 -2.36
CA PHE A 96 8.27 -4.15 -2.24
C PHE A 96 9.00 -2.92 -1.71
N CYS A 97 10.19 -3.06 -1.09
CA CYS A 97 10.89 -1.95 -0.43
C CYS A 97 12.19 -1.53 -1.14
N VAL A 98 12.50 -2.09 -2.31
CA VAL A 98 13.67 -1.69 -3.09
C VAL A 98 13.25 -0.55 -4.03
N ILE A 99 14.04 0.53 -4.02
CA ILE A 99 13.89 1.74 -4.84
C ILE A 99 14.70 1.56 -6.12
#